data_AF-A0A6G7PG02-F1
#
_entry.id   AF-A0A6G7PG02-F1
#
_cell.length_a   1.000
_cell.length_b   1.000
_cell.length_c   1.000
_cell.angle_alpha   90.00
_cell.angle_beta   90.00
_cell.angle_gamma   90.00
#
_symmetry.space_group_name_H-M   'P 1'
#
loop_
_entity.id
_entity.type
_entity.pdbx_description
1 polymer ?
#
loop_
_entity_poly.entity_id
_entity_poly.type
_entity_poly.pdbx_seq_one_letter_code
_entity_poly.pdbx_strand_id
1 'polypeptide(L)'
;MSEFIQQLPALLGVVIGALGSYLVVMRGEQVRFRQERAARWEERRLAAYADYARQLKKTITLAYRVASHLGNDPHPHPLTPEQAEPLLAEAADARDPAGEALILLGSREVVDRARAWVVAVLAMERFLRAGTRDPEAWQELLERQREAREGYYAAVRADLALPPGHPARWPLPPASDAGAQR
;
A
#
# COMPACT_ATOMS: atom_id res chain seq x y z
N MET A 1 71.87 -4.53 23.34
CA MET A 1 70.81 -4.95 22.39
C MET A 1 69.81 -5.88 23.09
N SER A 2 69.00 -5.36 24.02
CA SER A 2 68.04 -6.18 24.82
C SER A 2 66.69 -5.49 25.02
N GLU A 3 66.66 -4.15 25.09
CA GLU A 3 65.40 -3.41 25.31
C GLU A 3 64.38 -3.54 24.17
N PHE A 4 64.83 -3.64 22.92
CA PHE A 4 63.92 -3.83 21.78
C PHE A 4 63.18 -5.16 21.86
N ILE A 5 63.87 -6.24 22.24
CA ILE A 5 63.25 -7.57 22.39
C ILE A 5 62.31 -7.60 23.60
N GLN A 6 62.62 -6.84 24.66
CA GLN A 6 61.73 -6.70 25.83
C GLN A 6 60.47 -5.86 25.53
N GLN A 7 60.51 -4.97 24.55
CA GLN A 7 59.38 -4.11 24.13
C GLN A 7 58.48 -4.75 23.06
N LEU A 8 58.94 -5.80 22.38
CA LEU A 8 58.16 -6.52 21.37
C LEU A 8 56.79 -7.00 21.87
N PRO A 9 56.64 -7.58 23.08
CA PRO A 9 55.32 -8.00 23.58
C PRO A 9 54.34 -6.84 23.74
N ALA A 10 54.82 -5.68 24.19
CA ALA A 10 54.00 -4.49 24.34
C ALA A 10 53.56 -3.91 22.99
N LEU A 11 54.49 -3.84 22.02
CA LEU A 11 54.19 -3.42 20.65
C LEU A 11 53.19 -4.36 19.96
N LEU A 12 53.34 -5.68 20.14
CA LEU A 12 52.39 -6.68 19.65
C LEU A 12 51.00 -6.48 20.28
N GLY A 13 50.93 -6.22 21.59
CA GLY A 13 49.67 -5.92 22.28
C GLY A 13 48.95 -4.70 21.72
N VAL A 14 49.68 -3.63 21.41
CA VAL A 14 49.10 -2.40 20.81
C VAL A 14 48.62 -2.65 19.38
N VAL A 15 49.39 -3.38 18.57
CA VAL A 15 49.00 -3.72 17.20
C VAL A 15 47.75 -4.59 17.20
N ILE A 16 47.70 -5.63 18.04
CA ILE A 16 46.54 -6.50 18.18
C ILE A 16 45.33 -5.71 18.70
N GLY A 17 45.53 -4.83 19.68
CA GLY A 17 44.48 -3.95 20.20
C GLY A 17 43.91 -3.03 19.13
N ALA A 18 44.77 -2.37 18.35
CA ALA A 18 44.37 -1.47 17.27
C ALA A 18 43.65 -2.21 16.14
N LEU A 19 44.12 -3.39 15.74
CA LEU A 19 43.45 -4.25 14.76
C LEU A 19 42.09 -4.74 15.28
N GLY A 20 42.01 -5.15 16.54
CA GLY A 20 40.75 -5.53 17.20
C GLY A 20 39.73 -4.39 17.20
N SER A 21 40.14 -3.20 17.64
CA SER A 21 39.30 -2.00 17.62
C SER A 21 38.84 -1.64 16.21
N TYR A 22 39.73 -1.68 15.21
CA TYR A 22 39.37 -1.39 13.81
C TYR A 22 38.33 -2.36 13.27
N LEU A 23 38.49 -3.67 13.50
CA LEU A 23 37.54 -4.69 13.05
C LEU A 23 36.16 -4.57 13.72
N VAL A 24 36.13 -4.21 15.00
CA VAL A 24 34.88 -3.95 15.73
C VAL A 24 34.16 -2.73 15.15
N VAL A 25 34.89 -1.63 14.90
CA VAL A 25 34.33 -0.40 14.30
C VAL A 25 33.80 -0.66 12.89
N MET A 26 34.59 -1.31 12.03
CA MET A 26 34.17 -1.62 10.65
C MET A 26 32.94 -2.53 10.59
N ARG A 27 32.82 -3.53 11.49
CA ARG A 27 31.60 -4.35 11.57
C ARG A 27 30.40 -3.56 12.05
N GLY A 28 30.58 -2.68 13.04
CA GLY A 28 29.52 -1.79 13.52
C GLY A 28 28.99 -0.87 12.42
N GLU A 29 29.89 -0.28 11.63
CA GLU A 29 29.52 0.55 10.49
C GLU A 29 28.79 -0.24 9.41
N GLN A 30 29.26 -1.44 9.05
CA GLN A 30 28.58 -2.28 8.07
C GLN A 30 27.16 -2.68 8.52
N VAL A 31 26.97 -3.02 9.80
CA VAL A 31 25.65 -3.33 10.35
C VAL A 31 24.75 -2.10 10.30
N ARG A 32 25.27 -0.93 10.71
CA ARG A 32 24.52 0.34 10.67
C ARG A 32 24.12 0.72 9.24
N PHE A 33 25.04 0.64 8.27
CA PHE A 33 24.75 0.91 6.86
C PHE A 33 23.71 -0.07 6.29
N ARG A 34 23.72 -1.34 6.68
CA ARG A 34 22.71 -2.31 6.23
C ARG A 34 21.34 -2.02 6.84
N GLN A 35 21.28 -1.64 8.11
CA GLN A 35 20.03 -1.25 8.78
C GLN A 35 19.44 0.03 8.19
N GLU A 36 20.25 1.07 7.97
CA GLU A 36 19.80 2.30 7.32
C GLU A 36 19.30 2.07 5.89
N ARG A 37 19.98 1.20 5.12
CA ARG A 37 19.53 0.82 3.78
C ARG A 37 18.22 0.02 3.83
N ALA A 38 18.09 -0.90 4.78
CA ALA A 38 16.86 -1.68 4.96
C ALA A 38 15.66 -0.77 5.30
N ALA A 39 15.84 0.16 6.24
CA ALA A 39 14.80 1.12 6.62
C ALA A 39 14.35 2.00 5.43
N ARG A 40 15.29 2.51 4.62
CA ARG A 40 14.95 3.29 3.41
C ARG A 40 14.22 2.46 2.36
N TRP A 41 14.56 1.18 2.22
CA TRP A 41 13.85 0.28 1.32
C TRP A 41 12.44 0.00 1.81
N GLU A 42 12.24 -0.26 3.11
CA GLU A 42 10.91 -0.43 3.70
C GLU A 42 10.03 0.81 3.53
N GLU A 43 10.58 2.01 3.77
CA GLU A 43 9.88 3.28 3.57
C GLU A 43 9.44 3.47 2.11
N ARG A 44 10.33 3.19 1.14
CA ARG A 44 10.01 3.27 -0.29
C ARG A 44 8.94 2.27 -0.71
N ARG A 45 8.98 1.03 -0.19
CA ARG A 45 7.95 0.03 -0.44
C ARG A 45 6.60 0.47 0.13
N LEU A 46 6.58 0.92 1.38
CA LEU A 46 5.36 1.43 2.01
C LEU A 46 4.77 2.60 1.22
N ALA A 47 5.60 3.54 0.76
CA ALA A 47 5.16 4.65 -0.07
C ALA A 47 4.52 4.15 -1.38
N ALA A 48 5.18 3.23 -2.10
CA ALA A 48 4.63 2.65 -3.32
C ALA A 48 3.30 1.92 -3.09
N TYR A 49 3.21 1.15 -2.00
CA TYR A 49 1.99 0.42 -1.64
C TYR A 49 0.83 1.36 -1.29
N ALA A 50 1.12 2.42 -0.53
CA ALA A 50 0.15 3.43 -0.14
C ALA A 50 -0.33 4.27 -1.33
N ASP A 51 0.60 4.66 -2.21
CA ASP A 51 0.27 5.42 -3.42
C ASP A 51 -0.62 4.64 -4.37
N TYR A 52 -0.31 3.37 -4.62
CA TYR A 52 -1.16 2.52 -5.43
C TYR A 52 -2.58 2.38 -4.85
N ALA A 53 -2.68 2.11 -3.54
CA ALA A 53 -3.98 2.03 -2.86
C ALA A 53 -4.78 3.33 -2.95
N ARG A 54 -4.09 4.47 -2.83
CA ARG A 54 -4.68 5.81 -2.93
C ARG A 54 -5.28 6.05 -4.31
N GLN A 55 -4.57 5.70 -5.39
CA GLN A 55 -5.11 5.90 -6.75
C GLN A 55 -6.31 4.99 -7.04
N LEU A 56 -6.27 3.72 -6.61
CA LEU A 56 -7.44 2.84 -6.70
C LEU A 56 -8.63 3.38 -5.90
N LYS A 57 -8.39 3.92 -4.70
CA LYS A 57 -9.46 4.47 -3.86
C LYS A 57 -10.16 5.66 -4.51
N LYS A 58 -9.45 6.53 -5.24
CA LYS A 58 -10.06 7.62 -6.01
C LYS A 58 -11.05 7.08 -7.04
N THR A 59 -10.61 6.11 -7.84
CA THR A 59 -11.44 5.44 -8.86
C THR A 59 -12.70 4.83 -8.23
N ILE A 60 -12.53 4.10 -7.12
CA ILE A 60 -13.64 3.50 -6.37
C ILE A 60 -14.62 4.58 -5.88
N THR A 61 -14.13 5.68 -5.30
CA THR A 61 -14.99 6.78 -4.82
C THR A 61 -15.79 7.41 -5.95
N LEU A 62 -15.19 7.61 -7.14
CA LEU A 62 -15.92 8.08 -8.31
C LEU A 62 -16.96 7.07 -8.77
N ALA A 63 -16.63 5.78 -8.76
CA ALA A 63 -17.53 4.70 -9.13
C ALA A 63 -18.79 4.66 -8.24
N TYR A 64 -18.66 4.83 -6.92
CA TYR A 64 -19.81 4.98 -6.00
C TYR A 64 -20.74 6.14 -6.39
N ARG A 65 -20.17 7.28 -6.77
CA ARG A 65 -20.95 8.48 -7.16
C ARG A 65 -21.72 8.27 -8.47
N VAL A 66 -21.09 7.60 -9.44
CA VAL A 66 -21.75 7.25 -10.71
C VAL A 66 -22.81 6.17 -10.49
N ALA A 67 -22.51 5.15 -9.68
CA ALA A 67 -23.47 4.12 -9.30
C ALA A 67 -24.72 4.73 -8.66
N SER A 68 -24.54 5.75 -7.81
CA SER A 68 -25.65 6.47 -7.22
C SER A 68 -26.51 7.24 -8.22
N HIS A 69 -25.89 7.90 -9.20
CA HIS A 69 -26.63 8.52 -10.30
C HIS A 69 -27.47 7.50 -11.10
N LEU A 70 -26.95 6.27 -11.26
CA LEU A 70 -27.66 5.18 -11.93
C LEU A 70 -28.70 4.47 -11.05
N GLY A 71 -28.81 4.84 -9.77
CA GLY A 71 -29.74 4.22 -8.81
C GLY A 71 -29.24 2.92 -8.19
N ASN A 72 -27.96 2.59 -8.34
CA ASN A 72 -27.35 1.36 -7.80
C ASN A 72 -26.80 1.52 -6.37
N ASP A 73 -26.55 2.75 -5.92
CA ASP A 73 -25.88 3.05 -4.64
C ASP A 73 -26.46 4.29 -3.93
N PRO A 74 -26.56 4.31 -2.60
CA PRO A 74 -27.13 5.46 -1.86
C PRO A 74 -26.14 6.63 -1.63
N HIS A 75 -25.04 6.74 -2.38
CA HIS A 75 -24.05 7.82 -2.17
C HIS A 75 -24.68 9.23 -2.18
N PRO A 76 -24.42 10.10 -1.18
CA PRO A 76 -25.11 11.39 -1.02
C PRO A 76 -24.80 12.45 -2.09
N HIS A 77 -23.77 12.22 -2.90
CA HIS A 77 -23.27 13.15 -3.91
C HIS A 77 -23.10 12.45 -5.27
N PRO A 78 -24.20 12.14 -5.98
CA PRO A 78 -24.14 11.47 -7.27
C PRO A 78 -23.38 12.29 -8.32
N LEU A 79 -22.81 11.60 -9.30
CA LEU A 79 -22.19 12.19 -10.50
C LEU A 79 -22.73 11.52 -11.75
N THR A 80 -23.01 12.29 -12.80
CA THR A 80 -23.36 11.66 -14.09
C THR A 80 -22.13 10.97 -14.70
N PRO A 81 -22.31 9.96 -15.58
CA PRO A 81 -21.20 9.32 -16.29
C PRO A 81 -20.32 10.32 -17.05
N GLU A 82 -20.91 11.33 -17.68
CA GLU A 82 -20.21 12.36 -18.47
C GLU A 82 -19.36 13.26 -17.57
N GLN A 83 -19.86 13.61 -16.39
CA GLN A 83 -19.08 14.40 -15.40
C GLN A 83 -17.94 13.58 -14.79
N ALA A 84 -18.14 12.27 -14.64
CA ALA A 84 -17.15 11.39 -14.04
C ALA A 84 -16.06 10.96 -15.02
N GLU A 85 -16.35 10.92 -16.33
CA GLU A 85 -15.42 10.48 -17.38
C GLU A 85 -14.02 11.13 -17.29
N PRO A 86 -13.87 12.47 -17.29
CA PRO A 86 -12.54 13.09 -17.20
C PRO A 86 -11.84 12.78 -15.87
N LEU A 87 -12.59 12.64 -14.77
CA LEU A 87 -12.04 12.32 -13.45
C LEU A 87 -11.56 10.86 -13.36
N LEU A 88 -12.29 9.95 -14.01
CA LEU A 88 -11.92 8.54 -14.11
C LEU A 88 -10.71 8.35 -15.02
N ALA A 89 -10.61 9.11 -16.11
CA ALA A 89 -9.44 9.14 -16.97
C ALA A 89 -8.19 9.61 -16.21
N GLU A 90 -8.27 10.73 -15.49
CA GLU A 90 -7.17 11.23 -14.65
C GLU A 90 -6.76 10.21 -13.58
N ALA A 91 -7.73 9.55 -12.94
CA ALA A 91 -7.46 8.52 -11.94
C ALA A 91 -6.78 7.28 -12.55
N ALA A 92 -7.15 6.89 -13.77
CA ALA A 92 -6.52 5.80 -14.50
C ALA A 92 -5.08 6.15 -14.89
N ASP A 93 -4.84 7.35 -15.45
CA ASP A 93 -3.50 7.82 -15.81
C ASP A 93 -2.57 7.90 -14.60
N ALA A 94 -3.09 8.32 -13.43
CA ALA A 94 -2.34 8.38 -12.19
C ALA A 94 -2.04 6.99 -11.58
N ARG A 95 -2.86 5.98 -11.89
CA ARG A 95 -2.68 4.60 -11.39
C ARG A 95 -1.46 3.94 -12.03
N ASP A 96 -1.19 4.21 -13.30
CA ASP A 96 -0.13 3.55 -14.07
C ASP A 96 1.27 3.74 -13.44
N PRO A 97 1.78 4.97 -13.18
CA PRO A 97 3.09 5.14 -12.55
C PRO A 97 3.14 4.57 -11.11
N ALA A 98 2.01 4.60 -10.38
CA ALA A 98 1.93 3.97 -9.06
C ALA A 98 1.98 2.43 -9.15
N GLY A 99 1.38 1.86 -10.19
CA GLY A 99 1.44 0.43 -10.51
C GLY A 99 2.84 -0.02 -10.90
N GLU A 100 3.55 0.75 -11.72
CA GLU A 100 4.94 0.48 -12.08
C GLU A 100 5.85 0.51 -10.85
N ALA A 101 5.71 1.53 -9.98
CA ALA A 101 6.46 1.60 -8.73
C ALA A 101 6.18 0.39 -7.83
N LEU A 102 4.92 -0.03 -7.73
CA LEU A 102 4.52 -1.24 -7.01
C LEU A 102 5.15 -2.51 -7.60
N ILE A 103 5.19 -2.67 -8.93
CA ILE A 103 5.81 -3.83 -9.58
C ILE A 103 7.32 -3.88 -9.33
N LEU A 104 7.99 -2.72 -9.35
CA LEU A 104 9.44 -2.62 -9.17
C LEU A 104 9.88 -2.86 -7.72
N LEU A 105 9.09 -2.41 -6.76
CA LEU A 105 9.46 -2.41 -5.33
C LEU A 105 8.75 -3.50 -4.53
N GLY A 106 7.62 -3.99 -5.03
CA GLY A 106 6.75 -4.90 -4.31
C GLY A 106 7.22 -6.35 -4.33
N SER A 107 6.87 -7.10 -3.29
CA SER A 107 6.98 -8.55 -3.38
C SER A 107 5.91 -9.13 -4.29
N ARG A 108 6.20 -10.32 -4.82
CA ARG A 108 5.31 -11.02 -5.75
C ARG A 108 3.89 -11.17 -5.21
N GLU A 109 3.73 -11.57 -3.94
CA GLU A 109 2.39 -11.73 -3.34
C GLU A 109 1.63 -10.40 -3.29
N VAL A 110 2.29 -9.29 -2.94
CA VAL A 110 1.64 -7.97 -2.92
C VAL A 110 1.19 -7.57 -4.33
N VAL A 111 2.04 -7.78 -5.34
CA VAL A 111 1.73 -7.49 -6.74
C VAL A 111 0.56 -8.35 -7.24
N ASP A 112 0.52 -9.64 -6.89
CA ASP A 112 -0.55 -10.55 -7.27
C ASP A 112 -1.89 -10.15 -6.62
N ARG A 113 -1.89 -9.74 -5.34
CA ARG A 113 -3.09 -9.23 -4.67
C ARG A 113 -3.53 -7.86 -5.20
N ALA A 114 -2.60 -6.99 -5.54
CA ALA A 114 -2.89 -5.72 -6.18
C ALA A 114 -3.58 -5.91 -7.53
N ARG A 115 -3.09 -6.88 -8.33
CA ARG A 115 -3.71 -7.27 -9.60
C ARG A 115 -5.15 -7.73 -9.39
N ALA A 116 -5.42 -8.58 -8.40
CA ALA A 116 -6.77 -9.01 -8.09
C ALA A 116 -7.68 -7.82 -7.74
N TRP A 117 -7.17 -6.85 -6.97
CA TRP A 117 -7.92 -5.66 -6.61
C TRP A 117 -8.24 -4.76 -7.80
N VAL A 118 -7.27 -4.43 -8.65
CA VAL A 118 -7.54 -3.61 -9.85
C VAL A 118 -8.48 -4.31 -10.83
N VAL A 119 -8.41 -5.63 -10.98
CA VAL A 119 -9.35 -6.38 -11.84
C VAL A 119 -10.79 -6.22 -11.33
N ALA A 120 -11.01 -6.26 -10.01
CA ALA A 120 -12.32 -6.01 -9.42
C ALA A 120 -12.80 -4.56 -9.67
N VAL A 121 -11.91 -3.57 -9.55
CA VAL A 121 -12.23 -2.15 -9.83
C VAL A 121 -12.58 -1.95 -11.32
N LEU A 122 -11.83 -2.56 -12.23
CA LEU A 122 -12.13 -2.50 -13.68
C LEU A 122 -13.47 -3.17 -14.01
N ALA A 123 -13.90 -4.18 -13.26
CA ALA A 123 -15.23 -4.77 -13.41
C ALA A 123 -16.34 -3.78 -13.00
N MET A 124 -16.12 -3.03 -11.92
CA MET A 124 -17.03 -1.93 -11.51
C MET A 124 -17.12 -0.85 -12.60
N GLU A 125 -15.98 -0.43 -13.17
CA GLU A 125 -15.97 0.56 -14.26
C GLU A 125 -16.73 0.07 -15.49
N ARG A 126 -16.55 -1.20 -15.90
CA ARG A 126 -17.29 -1.78 -17.02
C ARG A 126 -18.79 -1.81 -16.77
N PHE A 127 -19.20 -2.19 -15.56
CA PHE A 127 -20.61 -2.19 -15.15
C PHE A 127 -21.24 -0.78 -15.28
N LEU A 128 -20.54 0.25 -14.81
CA LEU A 128 -21.02 1.63 -14.88
C LEU A 128 -21.03 2.18 -16.31
N ARG A 129 -20.01 1.86 -17.11
CA ARG A 129 -19.93 2.29 -18.52
C ARG A 129 -21.05 1.69 -19.37
N ALA A 130 -21.51 0.49 -19.03
CA ALA A 130 -22.66 -0.13 -19.69
C ALA A 130 -24.00 0.53 -19.32
N GLY A 131 -24.02 1.48 -18.37
CA GLY A 131 -25.24 2.12 -17.88
C GLY A 131 -26.16 1.16 -17.11
N THR A 132 -25.62 0.06 -16.60
CA THR A 132 -26.40 -0.99 -15.93
C THR A 132 -27.05 -0.46 -14.67
N ARG A 133 -28.35 -0.75 -14.49
CA ARG A 133 -29.16 -0.41 -13.32
C ARG A 133 -29.58 -1.69 -12.62
N ASP A 134 -28.66 -2.21 -11.81
CA ASP A 134 -28.81 -3.45 -11.06
C ASP A 134 -28.11 -3.28 -9.70
N PRO A 135 -28.86 -2.87 -8.66
CA PRO A 135 -28.31 -2.67 -7.33
C PRO A 135 -27.72 -3.95 -6.72
N GLU A 136 -28.29 -5.13 -7.02
CA GLU A 136 -27.81 -6.40 -6.47
C GLU A 136 -26.46 -6.78 -7.08
N ALA A 137 -26.35 -6.74 -8.41
CA ALA A 137 -25.07 -6.98 -9.09
C ALA A 137 -24.01 -5.94 -8.70
N TRP A 138 -24.42 -4.69 -8.44
CA TRP A 138 -23.51 -3.68 -7.89
C TRP A 138 -23.00 -4.06 -6.50
N GLN A 139 -23.87 -4.52 -5.59
CA GLN A 139 -23.43 -4.98 -4.26
C GLN A 139 -22.45 -6.15 -4.35
N GLU A 140 -22.64 -7.10 -5.26
CA GLU A 140 -21.67 -8.17 -5.47
C GLU A 140 -20.29 -7.63 -5.89
N LEU A 141 -20.26 -6.64 -6.79
CA LEU A 141 -19.01 -6.01 -7.22
C LEU A 141 -18.34 -5.25 -6.06
N LEU A 142 -19.12 -4.61 -5.20
CA LEU A 142 -18.61 -3.95 -4.00
C LEU A 142 -17.94 -4.92 -3.04
N GLU A 143 -18.59 -6.06 -2.75
CA GLU A 143 -18.02 -7.06 -1.85
C GLU A 143 -16.75 -7.69 -2.45
N ARG A 144 -16.76 -8.04 -3.74
CA ARG A 144 -15.54 -8.52 -4.45
C ARG A 144 -14.40 -7.51 -4.38
N GLN A 145 -14.68 -6.22 -4.57
CA GLN A 145 -13.68 -5.16 -4.43
C GLN A 145 -13.16 -5.08 -2.99
N ARG A 146 -14.03 -5.15 -1.99
CA ARG A 146 -13.66 -5.08 -0.56
C ARG A 146 -12.79 -6.26 -0.14
N GLU A 147 -13.16 -7.48 -0.52
CA GLU A 147 -12.36 -8.69 -0.28
C GLU A 147 -10.98 -8.59 -0.93
N ALA A 148 -10.91 -8.16 -2.20
CA ALA A 148 -9.64 -7.98 -2.89
C ALA A 148 -8.76 -6.91 -2.23
N ARG A 149 -9.36 -5.82 -1.73
CA ARG A 149 -8.65 -4.79 -0.94
C ARG A 149 -8.13 -5.36 0.38
N GLU A 150 -8.96 -6.11 1.11
CA GLU A 150 -8.54 -6.76 2.36
C GLU A 150 -7.36 -7.71 2.10
N GLY A 151 -7.41 -8.50 1.02
CA GLY A 151 -6.31 -9.36 0.59
C GLY A 151 -5.02 -8.59 0.26
N TYR A 152 -5.13 -7.46 -0.45
CA TYR A 152 -3.99 -6.58 -0.72
C TYR A 152 -3.38 -6.00 0.57
N TYR A 153 -4.21 -5.49 1.49
CA TYR A 153 -3.71 -4.96 2.76
C TYR A 153 -3.08 -6.04 3.65
N ALA A 154 -3.63 -7.26 3.67
CA ALA A 154 -3.02 -8.38 4.38
C ALA A 154 -1.64 -8.72 3.81
N ALA A 155 -1.50 -8.80 2.49
CA ALA A 155 -0.22 -9.05 1.83
C ALA A 155 0.80 -7.94 2.09
N VAL A 156 0.41 -6.66 2.01
CA VAL A 156 1.29 -5.51 2.33
C VAL A 156 1.81 -5.59 3.76
N ARG A 157 0.94 -5.91 4.72
CA ARG A 157 1.33 -6.03 6.13
C ARG A 157 2.28 -7.19 6.36
N ALA A 158 2.00 -8.35 5.76
CA ALA A 158 2.90 -9.50 5.83
C ALA A 158 4.28 -9.17 5.21
N ASP A 159 4.30 -8.50 4.07
CA ASP A 159 5.53 -8.10 3.37
C ASP A 159 6.38 -7.09 4.16
N LEU A 160 5.74 -6.22 4.93
CA LEU A 160 6.39 -5.26 5.83
C LEU A 160 6.60 -5.81 7.25
N ALA A 161 6.38 -7.11 7.48
CA ALA A 161 6.47 -7.75 8.80
C ALA A 161 5.65 -7.04 9.89
N LEU A 162 4.52 -6.44 9.51
CA LEU A 162 3.59 -5.79 10.42
C LEU A 162 2.61 -6.82 11.00
N PRO A 163 2.13 -6.63 12.25
CA PRO A 163 1.12 -7.51 12.84
C PRO A 163 -0.18 -7.51 12.02
N PRO A 164 -1.11 -8.46 12.21
CA PRO A 164 -2.41 -8.43 11.54
C PRO A 164 -3.11 -7.06 11.68
N GLY A 165 -3.78 -6.62 10.62
CA GLY A 165 -4.43 -5.31 10.56
C GLY A 165 -5.82 -5.33 11.17
N HIS A 166 -6.30 -4.17 11.60
CA HIS A 166 -7.72 -3.99 11.94
C HIS A 166 -8.56 -4.04 10.65
N PRO A 167 -9.70 -4.77 10.62
CA PRO A 167 -10.51 -4.93 9.40
C PRO A 167 -11.18 -3.62 8.94
N ALA A 168 -11.12 -2.56 9.75
CA ALA A 168 -11.61 -1.23 9.39
C ALA A 168 -13.11 -1.26 8.97
N ARG A 169 -13.88 -2.17 9.59
CA ARG A 169 -15.35 -2.23 9.49
C ARG A 169 -15.92 -1.39 10.62
N TRP A 170 -16.08 -0.09 10.39
CA TRP A 170 -16.78 0.77 11.34
C TRP A 170 -18.29 0.50 11.21
N PRO A 171 -18.97 0.09 12.29
CA PRO A 171 -20.42 0.05 12.29
C PRO A 171 -20.91 1.49 12.09
N LEU A 172 -21.63 1.73 11.00
CA LEU A 172 -22.33 3.00 10.82
C LEU A 172 -23.54 3.00 11.76
N PRO A 173 -23.83 4.12 12.46
CA PRO A 173 -25.10 4.26 13.15
C PRO A 173 -26.23 4.06 12.14
N PRO A 174 -27.36 3.41 12.52
CA PRO A 174 -28.52 3.35 11.63
C PRO A 174 -28.93 4.77 11.25
N ALA A 175 -29.21 5.00 9.97
CA ALA A 175 -29.72 6.28 9.51
C ALA A 175 -31.00 6.58 10.31
N SER A 176 -30.99 7.63 11.13
CA SER A 176 -32.19 8.04 11.85
C SER A 176 -33.23 8.52 10.83
N ASP A 177 -34.43 7.94 10.87
CA ASP A 177 -35.64 8.40 10.16
C ASP A 177 -36.12 9.78 10.68
N ALA A 178 -35.21 10.74 10.81
CA ALA A 178 -35.48 12.08 11.34
C ALA A 178 -36.02 13.03 10.25
N GLY A 179 -36.87 12.52 9.35
CA GLY A 179 -37.45 13.30 8.25
C GLY A 179 -38.92 13.01 7.92
N ALA A 180 -39.58 12.08 8.63
CA ALA A 180 -40.98 11.73 8.33
C ALA A 180 -42.03 12.49 9.18
N GLN A 181 -41.63 13.43 10.03
CA GLN A 181 -42.56 14.29 10.77
C GLN A 181 -42.02 15.72 10.90
N ARG A 182 -42.38 16.59 9.93
CA ARG A 182 -42.90 17.95 10.13
C ARG A 182 -43.09 18.67 8.80
#